data_AF-A0A3S1G9L1-F1
#
_entry.id   AF-A0A3S1G9L1-F1
#
_cell.length_a   1.000
_cell.length_b   1.000
_cell.length_c   1.000
_cell.angle_alpha   90.00
_cell.angle_beta   90.00
_cell.angle_gamma   90.00
#
_symmetry.space_group_name_H-M   'P 1'
#
loop_
_entity.id
_entity.type
_entity.pdbx_description
1 polymer ?
#
loop_
_entity_poly.entity_id
_entity_poly.type
_entity_poly.pdbx_seq_one_letter_code
_entity_poly.pdbx_strand_id
1 'polypeptide(L)'
;MSNYPLSYKLSWLPRFLKPTLSGDGDGFAPAAGTMIEPPPARTVRLAFVGDISAVANRTAPQCDPAIKALLASADLVVGNCESPVVERPSAAMGTKLGTHHAMTERFLAEALAAAGISHEKLVLSLANNHVLDQGVEGFDKTVA
;
A
#
# COMPACT_ATOMS: atom_id res chain seq x y z
N MET A 1 14.47 -1.15 11.70
CA MET A 1 15.80 -0.78 11.13
C MET A 1 15.80 -1.24 9.67
N SER A 2 16.31 -0.48 8.69
CA SER A 2 16.20 -0.90 7.28
C SER A 2 17.07 -2.13 6.96
N ASN A 3 16.60 -2.99 6.05
CA ASN A 3 17.19 -4.30 5.73
C ASN A 3 18.53 -4.23 4.97
N TYR A 4 19.05 -3.03 4.75
CA TYR A 4 20.23 -2.83 3.92
C TYR A 4 21.55 -2.90 4.69
N PRO A 5 22.64 -3.38 4.06
CA PRO A 5 23.99 -3.36 4.63
C PRO A 5 24.40 -1.95 5.07
N LEU A 6 25.23 -1.87 6.11
CA LEU A 6 25.70 -0.58 6.64
C LEU A 6 26.43 0.25 5.58
N SER A 7 27.24 -0.39 4.73
CA SER A 7 27.93 0.26 3.59
C SER A 7 26.94 0.93 2.63
N TYR A 8 25.80 0.29 2.35
CA TYR A 8 24.77 0.86 1.51
C TYR A 8 24.09 2.06 2.18
N LYS A 9 23.76 1.96 3.48
CA LYS A 9 23.19 3.08 4.25
C LYS A 9 24.13 4.29 4.30
N LEU A 10 25.43 4.06 4.49
CA LEU A 10 26.43 5.13 4.49
C LEU A 10 26.54 5.81 3.12
N SER A 11 26.33 5.06 2.03
CA SER A 11 26.27 5.63 0.68
C SER A 11 25.04 6.53 0.44
N TRP A 12 24.04 6.53 1.32
CA TRP A 12 22.88 7.43 1.20
C TRP A 12 23.18 8.85 1.70
N LEU A 13 24.06 9.02 2.69
CA LEU A 13 24.44 10.33 3.21
C LEU A 13 24.88 11.31 2.11
N PRO A 14 25.83 10.97 1.21
CA PRO A 14 26.18 11.88 0.11
C PRO A 14 25.03 12.09 -0.88
N ARG A 15 24.13 11.11 -1.06
CA ARG A 15 22.95 11.22 -1.94
C ARG A 15 21.86 12.12 -1.35
N PHE A 16 21.73 12.19 -0.02
CA PHE A 16 20.83 13.14 0.64
C PHE A 16 21.36 14.57 0.64
N LEU A 17 22.69 14.74 0.62
CA LEU A 17 23.34 16.06 0.55
C LEU A 17 23.32 16.64 -0.87
N LYS A 18 23.30 15.79 -1.89
CA LYS A 18 23.13 16.16 -3.30
C LYS A 18 22.14 15.21 -3.97
N PRO A 19 20.83 15.34 -3.67
CA PRO A 19 19.84 14.56 -4.39
C PRO A 19 19.93 14.95 -5.87
N THR A 20 19.98 13.96 -6.74
CA THR A 20 19.88 14.21 -8.18
C THR A 20 18.46 14.69 -8.46
N LEU A 21 18.30 16.00 -8.63
CA LEU A 21 17.04 16.59 -9.10
C LEU A 21 16.88 16.45 -10.62
N SER A 22 17.88 15.88 -11.30
CA SER A 22 17.87 15.52 -12.72
C SER A 22 17.03 14.27 -13.00
N GLY A 23 15.83 14.20 -12.43
CA GLY A 23 14.76 13.46 -13.09
C GLY A 23 14.33 14.30 -14.30
N ASP A 24 14.06 13.68 -15.45
CA ASP A 24 13.50 14.39 -16.59
C ASP A 24 12.19 15.07 -16.16
N GLY A 25 12.23 16.39 -15.95
CA GLY A 25 11.04 17.21 -15.75
C GLY A 25 10.11 17.18 -16.97
N ASP A 26 10.65 16.82 -18.12
CA ASP A 26 9.93 16.63 -19.38
C ASP A 26 9.34 15.20 -19.54
N GLY A 27 9.62 14.28 -18.61
CA GLY A 27 9.35 12.84 -18.78
C GLY A 27 8.20 12.25 -17.96
N PHE A 28 7.61 13.02 -17.04
CA PHE A 28 6.53 12.55 -16.16
C PHE A 28 5.16 13.17 -16.45
N ALA A 29 4.97 13.79 -17.62
CA ALA A 29 3.62 13.88 -18.13
C ALA A 29 3.15 12.43 -18.38
N PRO A 30 2.00 11.98 -17.82
CA PRO A 30 1.44 10.71 -18.24
C PRO A 30 1.41 10.74 -19.77
N ALA A 31 1.96 9.72 -20.42
CA ALA A 31 1.92 9.63 -21.87
C ALA A 31 0.48 9.92 -22.28
N ALA A 32 0.26 10.92 -23.13
CA ALA A 32 -1.07 11.25 -23.61
C ALA A 32 -1.59 9.96 -24.27
N GLY A 33 -2.41 9.23 -23.51
CA GLY A 33 -2.82 7.89 -23.91
C GLY A 33 -3.55 8.03 -25.22
N THR A 34 -3.10 7.32 -26.26
CA THR A 34 -3.91 7.20 -27.46
C THR A 34 -5.15 6.41 -27.06
N MET A 35 -6.28 7.12 -26.99
CA MET A 35 -7.55 6.49 -26.66
C MET A 35 -7.97 5.57 -27.80
N ILE A 36 -8.66 4.48 -27.46
CA ILE A 36 -9.26 3.60 -28.45
C ILE A 36 -10.36 4.38 -29.19
N GLU A 37 -10.29 4.42 -30.52
CA GLU A 37 -11.27 5.07 -31.39
C GLU A 37 -11.93 4.06 -32.34
N PRO A 38 -13.27 3.94 -32.35
CA PRO A 38 -14.23 4.65 -31.49
C PRO A 38 -14.16 4.17 -30.02
N PRO A 39 -14.64 4.97 -29.05
CA PRO A 39 -14.70 4.55 -27.66
C PRO A 39 -15.51 3.26 -27.50
N PRO A 40 -15.06 2.31 -26.65
CA PRO A 40 -15.84 1.12 -26.35
C PRO A 40 -17.24 1.47 -25.84
N ALA A 41 -18.24 0.65 -26.20
CA ALA A 41 -19.62 0.82 -25.73
C ALA A 41 -19.76 0.74 -24.20
N ARG A 42 -18.80 0.11 -23.52
CA ARG A 42 -18.70 0.04 -22.07
C ARG A 42 -17.26 0.25 -21.63
N THR A 43 -17.09 1.08 -20.63
CA THR A 43 -15.81 1.30 -19.93
C THR A 43 -15.95 0.86 -18.48
N VAL A 44 -14.81 0.57 -17.86
CA VAL A 44 -14.71 0.32 -16.41
C VAL A 44 -13.56 1.16 -15.85
N ARG A 45 -13.74 1.68 -14.64
CA ARG A 45 -12.71 2.45 -13.94
C ARG A 45 -12.06 1.58 -12.88
N LEU A 46 -10.78 1.30 -13.09
CA LEU A 46 -9.93 0.62 -12.11
C LEU A 46 -9.07 1.65 -11.37
N ALA A 47 -8.97 1.51 -10.06
CA ALA A 47 -8.00 2.23 -9.26
C ALA A 47 -7.00 1.25 -8.66
N PHE A 48 -5.71 1.59 -8.69
CA PHE A 48 -4.66 0.83 -8.04
C PHE A 48 -4.09 1.67 -6.91
N VAL A 49 -4.18 1.15 -5.69
CA VAL A 49 -3.56 1.76 -4.50
C VAL A 49 -2.34 0.94 -4.11
N GLY A 50 -1.35 1.61 -3.54
CA GLY A 50 -0.13 0.96 -3.07
C GLY A 50 -0.35 0.15 -1.80
N ASP A 51 0.68 0.11 -0.98
CA ASP A 51 0.72 -0.69 0.23
C ASP A 51 -0.25 -0.15 1.30
N ILE A 52 -1.14 -1.02 1.76
CA ILE A 52 -2.00 -0.78 2.91
C ILE A 52 -1.34 -1.48 4.10
N SER A 53 -0.85 -0.69 5.05
CA SER A 53 -0.18 -1.19 6.27
C SER A 53 -0.43 -0.28 7.48
N ALA A 54 -0.28 -0.85 8.68
CA ALA A 54 -0.49 -0.16 9.96
C ALA A 54 0.81 0.15 10.72
N VAL A 55 1.96 0.19 10.02
CA VAL A 55 3.30 0.27 10.65
C VAL A 55 3.51 1.57 11.41
N ALA A 56 2.98 2.68 10.86
CA ALA A 56 3.24 4.03 11.35
C ALA A 56 2.06 4.63 12.13
N ASN A 57 0.82 4.19 11.84
CA ASN A 57 -0.39 4.80 12.37
C ASN A 57 -1.32 3.73 12.93
N ARG A 58 -1.83 3.94 14.16
CA ARG A 58 -2.86 3.08 14.77
C ARG A 58 -4.29 3.54 14.46
N THR A 59 -4.42 4.60 13.68
CA THR A 59 -5.68 5.29 13.33
C THR A 59 -5.79 5.45 11.83
N ALA A 60 -7.01 5.53 11.33
CA ALA A 60 -7.27 5.77 9.92
C ALA A 60 -6.53 7.03 9.40
N PRO A 61 -6.05 7.01 8.14
CA PRO A 61 -5.41 8.16 7.53
C PRO A 61 -6.42 9.28 7.25
N GLN A 62 -5.94 10.52 7.24
CA GLN A 62 -6.70 11.64 6.68
C GLN A 62 -6.50 11.64 5.16
N CYS A 63 -7.59 11.47 4.42
CA CYS A 63 -7.57 11.49 2.96
C CYS A 63 -8.12 12.81 2.45
N ASP A 64 -7.45 13.38 1.45
CA ASP A 64 -7.95 14.54 0.74
C ASP A 64 -9.34 14.23 0.10
N PRO A 65 -10.33 15.14 0.19
CA PRO A 65 -11.67 14.90 -0.33
C PRO A 65 -11.70 14.56 -1.82
N ALA A 66 -10.82 15.14 -2.64
CA ALA A 66 -10.78 14.87 -4.08
C ALA A 66 -10.22 13.46 -4.35
N ILE A 67 -9.19 13.04 -3.62
CA ILE A 67 -8.67 11.66 -3.70
C ILE A 67 -9.75 10.66 -3.28
N LYS A 68 -10.45 10.94 -2.17
CA LYS A 68 -11.56 10.11 -1.70
C LYS A 68 -12.66 9.97 -2.76
N ALA A 69 -13.08 11.07 -3.36
CA ALA A 69 -14.09 11.06 -4.42
C ALA A 69 -13.62 10.28 -5.66
N LEU A 70 -12.34 10.42 -6.02
CA LEU A 70 -11.75 9.69 -7.15
C LEU A 70 -11.78 8.17 -6.92
N LEU A 71 -11.33 7.71 -5.75
CA LEU A 71 -11.35 6.28 -5.40
C LEU A 71 -12.77 5.72 -5.30
N ALA A 72 -13.69 6.47 -4.71
CA ALA A 72 -15.10 6.08 -4.62
C ALA A 72 -15.78 5.94 -5.99
N SER A 73 -15.31 6.68 -7.00
CA SER A 73 -15.83 6.61 -8.38
C SER A 73 -15.38 5.36 -9.15
N ALA A 74 -14.43 4.58 -8.62
CA ALA A 74 -13.95 3.38 -9.29
C ALA A 74 -15.03 2.27 -9.27
N ASP A 75 -15.02 1.44 -10.30
CA ASP A 75 -15.80 0.21 -10.37
C ASP A 75 -15.09 -0.91 -9.59
N LEU A 76 -13.76 -0.86 -9.53
CA LEU A 76 -12.91 -1.78 -8.78
C LEU A 76 -11.66 -1.05 -8.28
N VAL A 77 -11.27 -1.32 -7.05
CA VAL A 77 -10.03 -0.86 -6.43
C VAL A 77 -9.16 -2.07 -6.11
N VAL A 78 -7.92 -2.06 -6.58
CA VAL A 78 -6.92 -3.10 -6.31
C VAL A 78 -5.86 -2.50 -5.40
N GLY A 79 -5.58 -3.15 -4.27
CA GLY A 79 -4.55 -2.72 -3.31
C GLY A 79 -3.61 -3.85 -2.93
N ASN A 80 -2.44 -3.50 -2.39
CA ASN A 80 -1.54 -4.47 -1.76
C ASN A 80 -1.79 -4.49 -0.25
N CYS A 81 -2.24 -5.61 0.29
CA CYS A 81 -2.38 -5.79 1.73
C CYS A 81 -1.03 -6.21 2.32
N GLU A 82 -0.18 -5.21 2.57
CA GLU A 82 1.21 -5.40 2.96
C GLU A 82 1.34 -5.97 4.38
N SER A 83 0.42 -5.65 5.30
CA SER A 83 0.44 -6.22 6.65
C SER A 83 -0.58 -7.34 6.82
N PRO A 84 -0.21 -8.48 7.44
CA PRO A 84 -1.16 -9.49 7.89
C PRO A 84 -2.30 -8.89 8.72
N VAL A 85 -3.53 -9.36 8.48
CA VAL A 85 -4.73 -8.92 9.20
C VAL A 85 -5.02 -9.93 10.32
N VAL A 86 -4.76 -9.55 11.57
CA VAL A 86 -4.91 -10.41 12.74
C VAL A 86 -5.49 -9.64 13.92
N GLU A 87 -6.27 -10.31 14.77
CA GLU A 87 -6.84 -9.69 15.99
C GLU A 87 -5.76 -9.28 17.00
N ARG A 88 -4.77 -10.17 17.21
CA ARG A 88 -3.70 -9.99 18.18
C ARG A 88 -2.36 -10.22 17.51
N PRO A 89 -1.63 -9.15 17.16
CA PRO A 89 -0.29 -9.25 16.62
C PRO A 89 0.61 -10.02 17.59
N SER A 90 1.27 -11.06 17.10
CA SER A 90 2.34 -11.70 17.82
C SER A 90 3.64 -10.92 17.58
N ALA A 91 4.36 -10.65 18.66
CA ALA A 91 5.74 -10.21 18.60
C ALA A 91 6.57 -11.38 19.14
N ALA A 92 7.00 -12.29 18.25
CA ALA A 92 7.87 -13.38 18.67
C ALA A 92 9.12 -12.79 19.35
N MET A 93 9.36 -13.19 20.61
CA MET A 93 10.36 -12.63 21.53
C MET A 93 11.82 -12.99 21.15
N GLY A 94 12.11 -13.18 19.85
CA GLY A 94 13.41 -13.61 19.33
C GLY A 94 14.01 -12.65 18.28
N THR A 95 13.21 -11.79 17.65
CA THR A 95 13.70 -10.81 16.66
C THR A 95 13.76 -9.43 17.29
N LYS A 96 14.81 -9.17 18.08
CA LYS A 96 15.01 -7.90 18.82
C LYS A 96 15.04 -6.61 17.96
N LEU A 97 14.80 -6.64 16.65
CA LEU A 97 15.01 -5.51 15.73
C LEU A 97 14.03 -5.40 14.53
N GLY A 98 13.04 -6.29 14.41
CA GLY A 98 12.04 -6.26 13.33
C GLY A 98 10.65 -5.94 13.86
N THR A 99 10.01 -4.91 13.32
CA THR A 99 8.57 -4.69 13.49
C THR A 99 7.87 -5.72 12.61
N HIS A 100 7.38 -6.82 13.19
CA HIS A 100 6.49 -7.72 12.46
C HIS A 100 5.24 -6.93 12.10
N HIS A 101 4.99 -6.77 10.81
CA HIS A 101 3.83 -6.05 10.34
C HIS A 101 2.56 -6.81 10.74
N ALA A 102 1.57 -6.05 11.19
CA ALA A 102 0.24 -6.55 11.46
C ALA A 102 -0.72 -5.36 11.50
N MET A 103 -1.94 -5.59 11.05
CA MET A 103 -3.06 -4.68 11.29
C MET A 103 -4.27 -5.47 11.78
N THR A 104 -5.21 -4.78 12.41
CA THR A 104 -6.49 -5.39 12.78
C THR A 104 -7.49 -5.20 11.65
N GLU A 105 -8.48 -6.09 11.57
CA GLU A 105 -9.60 -5.93 10.62
C GLU A 105 -10.29 -4.57 10.79
N ARG A 106 -10.49 -4.14 12.05
CA ARG A 106 -11.03 -2.82 12.35
C ARG A 106 -10.21 -1.69 11.72
N PHE A 107 -8.88 -1.72 11.87
CA PHE A 107 -8.03 -0.70 11.28
C PHE A 107 -8.15 -0.69 9.75
N LEU A 108 -8.10 -1.87 9.12
CA LEU A 108 -8.24 -1.99 7.67
C LEU A 108 -9.58 -1.40 7.20
N ALA A 109 -10.69 -1.76 7.86
CA ALA A 109 -12.02 -1.23 7.56
C ALA A 109 -12.08 0.30 7.72
N GLU A 110 -11.55 0.84 8.81
CA GLU A 110 -11.49 2.29 9.05
C GLU A 110 -10.63 3.02 8.00
N ALA A 111 -9.50 2.43 7.60
CA ALA A 111 -8.62 3.01 6.59
C ALA A 111 -9.27 3.04 5.20
N LEU A 112 -9.94 1.94 4.81
CA LEU A 112 -10.70 1.86 3.56
C LEU A 112 -11.86 2.87 3.55
N ALA A 113 -12.61 2.97 4.65
CA ALA A 113 -13.70 3.93 4.79
C ALA A 113 -13.22 5.39 4.72
N ALA A 114 -12.05 5.68 5.34
CA ALA A 114 -11.44 7.00 5.26
C ALA A 114 -11.04 7.36 3.82
N ALA A 115 -10.49 6.39 3.07
CA ALA A 115 -10.14 6.52 1.66
C ALA A 115 -11.35 6.51 0.71
N GLY A 116 -12.56 6.20 1.19
CA GLY A 116 -13.76 6.11 0.36
C GLY A 116 -13.84 4.85 -0.51
N ILE A 117 -13.11 3.80 -0.12
CA ILE A 117 -13.07 2.52 -0.83
C ILE A 117 -14.13 1.60 -0.21
N SER A 118 -15.06 1.13 -1.04
CA SER A 118 -16.08 0.14 -0.64
C SER A 118 -15.50 -1.27 -0.68
N HIS A 119 -15.81 -2.09 0.32
CA HIS A 119 -15.34 -3.49 0.40
C HIS A 119 -15.78 -4.30 -0.83
N GLU A 120 -17.00 -4.10 -1.31
CA GLU A 120 -17.59 -4.85 -2.44
C GLU A 120 -16.85 -4.59 -3.77
N LYS A 121 -16.06 -3.52 -3.83
CA LYS A 121 -15.26 -3.13 -4.99
C LYS A 121 -13.77 -3.33 -4.75
N LEU A 122 -13.37 -3.96 -3.64
CA LEU A 122 -11.97 -4.09 -3.26
C LEU A 122 -11.43 -5.48 -3.59
N VAL A 123 -10.25 -5.51 -4.19
CA VAL A 123 -9.42 -6.72 -4.30
C VAL A 123 -8.06 -6.42 -3.68
N LEU A 124 -7.61 -7.29 -2.78
CA LEU A 124 -6.32 -7.15 -2.12
C LEU A 124 -5.36 -8.24 -2.61
N SER A 125 -4.16 -7.84 -3.02
CA SER A 125 -3.06 -8.78 -3.21
C SER A 125 -2.36 -9.05 -1.88
N LEU A 126 -1.90 -10.28 -1.70
CA LEU A 126 -1.10 -10.73 -0.56
C LEU A 126 0.34 -11.07 -0.96
N ALA A 127 0.69 -10.92 -2.25
CA ALA A 127 2.00 -11.27 -2.78
C ALA A 127 3.02 -10.17 -2.48
N ASN A 128 3.34 -9.99 -1.21
CA ASN A 128 4.30 -8.99 -0.73
C ASN A 128 5.28 -9.60 0.29
N ASN A 129 6.32 -8.84 0.62
CA ASN A 129 7.41 -9.29 1.47
C ASN A 129 7.08 -9.39 2.96
N HIS A 130 5.89 -8.96 3.38
CA HIS A 130 5.45 -8.90 4.79
C HIS A 130 4.27 -9.83 5.10
N VAL A 131 3.74 -10.52 4.10
CA VAL A 131 2.60 -11.45 4.21
C VAL A 131 2.77 -12.56 5.25
N LEU A 132 4.03 -12.92 5.58
CA LEU A 132 4.36 -13.95 6.59
C LEU A 132 4.94 -13.38 7.88
N ASP A 133 4.86 -12.07 8.13
CA ASP A 133 5.35 -11.45 9.37
C ASP A 133 4.61 -11.97 10.62
N GLN A 134 3.42 -12.58 10.45
CA GLN A 134 2.68 -13.26 11.51
C GLN A 134 2.67 -14.80 11.36
N GLY A 135 3.61 -15.34 10.57
CA GLY A 135 3.70 -16.76 10.24
C GLY A 135 2.54 -17.24 9.35
N VAL A 136 2.50 -18.56 9.12
CA VAL A 136 1.46 -19.20 8.31
C VAL A 136 0.07 -19.00 8.94
N GLU A 137 -0.05 -19.07 10.26
CA GLU A 137 -1.32 -18.81 10.95
C GLU A 137 -1.84 -17.39 10.72
N GLY A 138 -0.95 -16.38 10.69
CA GLY A 138 -1.32 -15.01 10.37
C GLY A 138 -1.74 -14.83 8.91
N PHE A 139 -1.11 -15.54 7.99
CA PHE A 139 -1.54 -15.58 6.58
C PHE A 139 -2.93 -16.22 6.44
N ASP A 140 -3.14 -17.38 7.06
CA ASP A 140 -4.44 -18.08 7.00
C ASP A 140 -5.56 -17.21 7.56
N LYS A 141 -5.31 -16.47 8.65
CA LYS A 141 -6.27 -15.48 9.20
C LYS A 141 -6.50 -14.29 8.29
N THR A 142 -5.52 -13.89 7.48
CA THR A 142 -5.65 -12.78 6.54
C THR A 142 -6.50 -13.17 5.32
N VAL A 143 -6.49 -14.46 4.95
CA VAL A 143 -7.24 -15.01 3.81
C VAL A 143 -8.68 -15.38 4.19
N ALA A 144 -8.92 -15.73 5.45
CA ALA A 144 -10.22 -16.15 5.99
C ALA A 144 -11.26 -15.02 6.03
#